data_AF-A0A8X6G9V4-F1
#
_entry.id   AF-A0A8X6G9V4-F1
#
_cell.length_a   1.000
_cell.length_b   1.000
_cell.length_c   1.000
_cell.angle_alpha   90.00
_cell.angle_beta   90.00
_cell.angle_gamma   90.00
#
_symmetry.space_group_name_H-M   'P 1'
#
loop_
_entity.id
_entity.type
_entity.pdbx_description
1 polymer ?
#
loop_
_entity_poly.entity_id
_entity_poly.type
_entity_poly.pdbx_seq_one_letter_code
_entity_poly.pdbx_strand_id
1 'polypeptide(L)'
;MCSTYSVSRRTRRWPLAIFFQLLNIAGINSQILYNAKHINEAQKFRRLFLKELSISLMKPHLEERAEIKTLPPDIRLFLSRYKRPQEERLEDEPPAKIRGRCFSCGRQKNRVTTMKCHVCNRSVCKEHANTVITCPECNNNGDITDEI
;
A
#
# COMPACT_ATOMS: atom_id res chain seq x y z
N MET A 1 36.65 -8.08 -5.49
CA MET A 1 35.56 -8.08 -4.48
C MET A 1 34.85 -6.73 -4.35
N CYS A 2 35.54 -5.58 -4.29
CA CYS A 2 34.88 -4.28 -4.11
C CYS A 2 34.17 -3.72 -5.36
N SER A 3 34.61 -4.06 -6.58
CA SER A 3 34.04 -3.48 -7.81
C SER A 3 32.60 -3.93 -8.11
N THR A 4 32.24 -5.18 -7.79
CA THR A 4 30.95 -5.78 -8.15
C THR A 4 29.75 -5.22 -7.36
N TYR A 5 30.00 -4.63 -6.19
CA TYR A 5 28.97 -4.00 -5.34
C TYR A 5 29.44 -2.65 -4.79
N SER A 6 30.24 -1.92 -5.56
CA SER A 6 30.73 -0.60 -5.14
C SER A 6 29.60 0.42 -5.11
N VAL A 7 29.55 1.24 -4.06
CA VAL A 7 28.65 2.41 -3.98
C VAL A 7 29.29 3.70 -4.52
N SER A 8 30.52 3.63 -5.04
CA SER A 8 31.23 4.79 -5.56
C SER A 8 30.50 5.42 -6.74
N ARG A 9 30.33 6.75 -6.69
CA ARG A 9 29.77 7.55 -7.78
C ARG A 9 30.80 8.56 -8.28
N ARG A 10 30.67 8.97 -9.54
CA ARG A 10 31.46 10.08 -10.09
C ARG A 10 31.20 11.33 -9.26
N THR A 11 32.25 11.90 -8.67
CA THR A 11 32.18 13.09 -7.83
C THR A 11 33.39 13.98 -8.08
N ARG A 12 33.22 15.30 -7.98
CA ARG A 12 34.32 16.29 -7.97
C ARG A 12 34.74 16.69 -6.55
N ARG A 13 34.11 16.13 -5.53
CA ARG A 13 34.38 16.40 -4.11
C ARG A 13 35.11 15.21 -3.51
N TRP A 14 36.41 15.36 -3.23
CA TRP A 14 37.25 14.28 -2.70
C TRP A 14 36.74 13.67 -1.37
N PRO A 15 36.12 14.42 -0.42
CA PRO A 15 35.64 13.80 0.81
C PRO A 15 34.54 12.78 0.55
N LEU A 16 33.69 13.04 -0.45
CA LEU A 16 32.62 12.13 -0.84
C LEU A 16 33.18 10.84 -1.48
N ALA A 17 34.31 10.94 -2.19
CA ALA A 17 34.99 9.76 -2.73
C ALA A 17 35.50 8.86 -1.60
N ILE A 18 36.08 9.42 -0.54
CA ILE A 18 36.50 8.67 0.65
C ILE A 18 35.29 8.06 1.35
N PHE A 19 34.21 8.82 1.53
CA PHE A 19 33.00 8.32 2.16
C PHE A 19 32.45 7.07 1.46
N PHE A 20 32.40 7.05 0.12
CA PHE A 20 31.99 5.85 -0.61
C PHE A 20 32.92 4.65 -0.38
N GLN A 21 34.23 4.88 -0.24
CA GLN A 21 35.16 3.80 0.08
C GLN A 21 34.97 3.27 1.50
N LEU A 22 34.73 4.16 2.46
CA LEU A 22 34.39 3.76 3.83
C LEU A 22 33.11 2.91 3.87
N LEU A 23 32.08 3.30 3.12
CA LEU A 23 30.85 2.49 3.00
C LEU A 23 31.10 1.11 2.40
N ASN A 24 31.94 1.02 1.35
CA ASN A 24 32.30 -0.26 0.75
C ASN A 24 33.01 -1.18 1.76
N ILE A 25 34.00 -0.65 2.48
CA ILE A 25 34.77 -1.39 3.50
C ILE A 25 33.85 -1.83 4.63
N ALA A 26 33.04 -0.90 5.17
CA ALA A 26 32.09 -1.19 6.24
C ALA A 26 31.13 -2.32 5.85
N GLY A 27 30.58 -2.28 4.63
CA GLY A 27 29.65 -3.30 4.14
C GLY A 27 30.28 -4.68 3.93
N ILE A 28 31.59 -4.77 3.69
CA ILE A 28 32.32 -6.05 3.62
C ILE A 28 32.58 -6.56 5.04
N ASN A 29 33.13 -5.69 5.90
CA ASN A 29 33.47 -6.05 7.28
C ASN A 29 32.23 -6.49 8.08
N SER A 30 31.10 -5.81 7.92
CA SER A 30 29.85 -6.20 8.57
C SER A 30 29.37 -7.59 8.14
N GLN A 31 29.58 -7.97 6.87
CA GLN A 31 29.20 -9.30 6.39
C GLN A 31 30.10 -10.39 6.95
N ILE A 32 31.41 -10.13 7.04
CA ILE A 32 32.37 -11.06 7.64
C ILE A 32 31.98 -11.30 9.10
N LEU A 33 31.71 -10.24 9.86
CA LEU A 33 31.26 -10.34 11.26
C LEU A 33 29.93 -11.08 11.38
N TYR A 34 28.96 -10.80 10.50
CA TYR A 34 27.69 -11.52 10.47
C TYR A 34 27.92 -13.02 10.26
N ASN A 35 28.65 -13.41 9.22
CA ASN A 35 28.91 -14.82 8.92
C ASN A 35 29.73 -15.51 10.02
N ALA A 36 30.65 -14.79 10.67
CA ALA A 36 31.41 -15.32 11.81
C ALA A 36 30.51 -15.59 13.03
N LYS A 37 29.53 -14.72 13.28
CA LYS A 37 28.53 -14.92 14.34
C LYS A 37 27.58 -16.10 14.03
N HIS A 38 27.28 -16.31 12.76
CA HIS A 38 26.36 -17.35 12.26
C HIS A 38 27.13 -18.53 11.63
N ILE A 39 28.17 -19.03 12.31
CA ILE A 39 29.09 -20.02 11.74
C ILE A 39 28.43 -21.39 11.45
N ASN A 40 27.37 -21.72 12.18
CA ASN A 40 26.62 -22.97 12.00
C ASN A 40 25.55 -22.88 10.89
N GLU A 41 25.39 -21.70 10.28
CA GLU A 41 24.45 -21.47 9.19
C GLU A 41 25.19 -21.37 7.85
N ALA A 42 24.47 -21.59 6.75
CA ALA A 42 25.01 -21.31 5.43
C ALA A 42 25.36 -19.82 5.31
N GLN A 43 26.59 -19.52 4.88
CA GLN A 43 27.04 -18.14 4.73
C GLN A 43 26.12 -17.36 3.79
N LYS A 44 25.75 -16.14 4.21
CA LYS A 44 24.98 -15.27 3.34
C LYS A 44 25.83 -14.80 2.17
N PHE A 45 25.31 -14.98 0.95
CA PHE A 45 25.90 -14.41 -0.26
C PHE A 45 25.88 -12.87 -0.20
N ARG A 46 26.92 -12.24 -0.73
CA ARG A 46 27.13 -10.78 -0.74
C ARG A 46 25.89 -9.98 -1.17
N ARG A 47 25.24 -10.42 -2.26
CA ARG A 47 24.04 -9.79 -2.81
C ARG A 47 22.87 -9.79 -1.82
N LEU A 48 22.61 -10.92 -1.17
CA LEU A 48 21.49 -11.09 -0.24
C LEU A 48 21.75 -10.31 1.04
N PHE A 49 22.96 -10.41 1.58
CA PHE A 49 23.38 -9.65 2.75
C PHE A 49 23.19 -8.13 2.55
N LEU A 50 23.67 -7.58 1.43
CA LEU A 50 23.51 -6.15 1.13
C LEU A 50 22.05 -5.74 0.94
N LYS A 51 21.23 -6.59 0.33
CA LYS A 51 19.80 -6.33 0.15
C LYS A 51 19.11 -6.22 1.50
N GLU A 52 19.34 -7.17 2.39
CA GLU A 52 18.75 -7.16 3.73
C GLU A 52 19.28 -5.99 4.57
N LEU A 53 20.59 -5.74 4.53
CA LEU A 53 21.21 -4.60 5.21
C LEU A 53 20.57 -3.28 4.77
N SER A 54 20.44 -3.06 3.46
CA SER A 54 19.85 -1.81 2.95
C SER A 54 18.39 -1.65 3.36
N ILE A 55 17.57 -2.70 3.28
CA ILE A 55 16.17 -2.65 3.73
C ILE A 55 16.10 -2.38 5.24
N SER A 56 16.96 -3.03 6.04
CA SER A 56 17.01 -2.84 7.50
C SER A 56 17.36 -1.40 7.86
N LEU A 57 18.35 -0.80 7.20
CA LEU A 57 18.74 0.60 7.41
C LEU A 57 17.65 1.59 6.96
N MET A 58 16.92 1.28 5.90
CA MET A 58 15.85 2.15 5.38
C MET A 58 14.54 2.02 6.16
N LYS A 59 14.30 0.91 6.85
CA LYS A 59 13.02 0.60 7.52
C LYS A 59 12.45 1.76 8.36
N PRO A 60 13.17 2.40 9.30
CA PRO A 60 12.61 3.48 10.10
C PRO A 60 12.16 4.69 9.25
N HIS A 61 12.93 5.02 8.20
CA HIS A 61 12.58 6.10 7.28
C HIS A 61 11.40 5.75 6.37
N LEU A 62 11.26 4.48 5.99
CA LEU A 62 10.13 3.99 5.19
C LEU A 62 8.84 4.00 6.01
N GLU A 63 8.91 3.65 7.30
CA GLU A 63 7.79 3.76 8.25
C GLU A 63 7.32 5.21 8.38
N GLU A 64 8.22 6.14 8.68
CA GLU A 64 7.92 7.57 8.80
C GLU A 64 7.30 8.13 7.51
N ARG A 65 7.89 7.78 6.36
CA ARG A 65 7.39 8.24 5.06
C ARG A 65 6.01 7.66 4.72
N ALA A 66 5.66 6.50 5.25
CA ALA A 66 4.36 5.86 5.03
C ALA A 66 3.18 6.63 5.68
N GLU A 67 3.46 7.51 6.64
CA GLU A 67 2.48 8.35 7.31
C GLU A 67 2.07 9.58 6.47
N ILE A 68 2.87 9.95 5.47
CA ILE A 68 2.64 11.13 4.63
C ILE A 68 1.48 10.88 3.66
N LYS A 69 0.33 11.53 3.93
CA LYS A 69 -0.91 11.34 3.16
C LYS A 69 -0.88 11.96 1.75
N THR A 70 -0.05 12.98 1.53
CA THR A 70 0.04 13.76 0.29
C THR A 70 0.93 13.13 -0.78
N LEU A 71 1.51 11.95 -0.51
CA LEU A 71 2.33 11.25 -1.50
C LEU A 71 1.51 10.75 -2.71
N PRO A 72 2.14 10.63 -3.88
CA PRO A 72 1.55 10.01 -5.06
C PRO A 72 0.97 8.62 -4.76
N PRO A 73 -0.13 8.21 -5.42
CA PRO A 73 -0.81 6.93 -5.17
C PRO A 73 0.12 5.72 -5.20
N ASP A 74 1.01 5.62 -6.20
CA ASP A 74 1.92 4.49 -6.37
C ASP A 74 2.92 4.37 -5.22
N ILE A 75 3.41 5.51 -4.71
CA ILE A 75 4.31 5.56 -3.57
C ILE A 75 3.58 5.12 -2.30
N ARG A 76 2.34 5.58 -2.10
CA ARG A 76 1.51 5.15 -0.95
C ARG A 76 1.20 3.65 -1.01
N LEU A 77 0.96 3.10 -2.20
CA LEU A 77 0.76 1.67 -2.40
C LEU A 77 2.02 0.88 -2.05
N PHE A 78 3.21 1.35 -2.47
CA PHE A 78 4.47 0.72 -2.09
C PHE A 78 4.70 0.77 -0.57
N LEU A 79 4.44 1.94 0.04
CA LEU A 79 4.70 2.21 1.46
C LEU A 79 3.67 1.60 2.41
N SER A 80 2.52 1.13 1.92
CA SER A 80 1.47 0.52 2.74
C SER A 80 1.99 -0.63 3.62
N ARG A 81 2.94 -1.41 3.08
CA ARG A 81 3.60 -2.53 3.79
C ARG A 81 4.48 -2.10 4.98
N TYR A 82 4.83 -0.83 5.06
CA TYR A 82 5.63 -0.24 6.13
C TYR A 82 4.80 0.62 7.07
N LYS A 83 3.47 0.70 6.89
CA LYS A 83 2.62 1.33 7.90
C LYS A 83 2.63 0.51 9.16
N ARG A 84 2.79 1.18 10.30
CA ARG A 84 2.55 0.53 11.60
C ARG A 84 1.08 0.12 11.65
N PRO A 85 0.75 -1.08 12.15
CA PRO A 85 -0.62 -1.41 12.50
C PRO A 85 -1.09 -0.29 13.44
N GLN A 86 -2.02 0.53 12.99
CA GLN A 86 -2.78 1.31 13.94
C GLN A 86 -3.63 0.28 14.66
N GLU A 87 -3.50 0.20 15.99
CA GLU A 87 -4.59 -0.37 16.78
C GLU A 87 -5.82 0.42 16.39
N GLU A 88 -6.68 -0.19 15.59
CA GLU A 88 -8.00 0.34 15.30
C GLU A 88 -8.70 0.44 16.65
N ARG A 89 -8.66 1.64 17.25
CA ARG A 89 -9.74 2.01 18.15
C ARG A 89 -10.99 1.90 17.29
N LEU A 90 -11.76 0.86 17.56
CA LEU A 90 -13.13 0.67 17.10
C LEU A 90 -13.94 1.84 17.68
N GLU A 91 -13.76 3.03 17.13
CA GLU A 91 -14.77 4.07 17.24
C GLU A 91 -15.82 3.65 16.23
N ASP A 92 -16.97 3.19 16.74
CA ASP A 92 -18.21 2.91 16.01
C ASP A 92 -18.75 4.20 15.35
N GLU A 93 -17.95 4.84 14.49
CA GLU A 93 -18.49 5.83 13.57
C GLU A 93 -19.33 5.06 12.54
N PRO A 94 -20.64 5.35 12.43
CA PRO A 94 -21.46 4.74 11.40
C PRO A 94 -20.81 5.00 10.04
N PRO A 95 -20.69 4.00 9.16
CA PRO A 95 -19.95 4.12 7.92
C PRO A 95 -20.42 5.36 7.16
N ALA A 96 -19.53 6.33 6.99
CA ALA A 96 -19.82 7.55 6.29
C ALA A 96 -20.41 7.19 4.91
N LYS A 97 -21.65 7.60 4.65
CA LYS A 97 -22.36 7.25 3.41
C LYS A 97 -21.56 7.77 2.21
N ILE A 98 -20.80 6.87 1.57
CA ILE A 98 -19.96 7.20 0.41
C ILE A 98 -20.86 7.69 -0.72
N ARG A 99 -20.74 8.97 -1.06
CA ARG A 99 -21.49 9.60 -2.16
C ARG A 99 -20.75 9.39 -3.47
N GLY A 100 -21.44 8.81 -4.45
CA GLY A 100 -20.93 8.61 -5.81
C GLY A 100 -21.72 9.42 -6.82
N ARG A 101 -21.14 9.68 -8.00
CA ARG A 101 -21.88 10.30 -9.12
C ARG A 101 -22.81 9.28 -9.75
N CYS A 102 -24.03 9.69 -10.08
CA CYS A 102 -24.97 8.83 -10.77
C CYS A 102 -24.41 8.40 -12.14
N PHE A 103 -24.38 7.09 -12.37
CA PHE A 103 -23.90 6.49 -13.62
C PHE A 103 -24.69 6.98 -14.84
N SER A 104 -26.02 6.97 -14.75
CA SER A 104 -26.91 7.36 -15.86
C SER A 104 -26.94 8.87 -16.12
N CYS A 105 -26.67 9.72 -15.12
CA CYS A 105 -26.59 11.18 -15.30
C CYS A 105 -25.33 11.63 -16.06
N GLY A 106 -24.27 10.81 -16.05
CA GLY A 106 -22.97 11.20 -16.58
C GLY A 106 -22.39 12.47 -15.94
N ARG A 107 -21.45 13.12 -16.66
CA ARG A 107 -20.75 14.33 -16.17
C ARG A 107 -21.55 15.61 -16.34
N GLN A 108 -22.45 15.69 -17.33
CA GLN A 108 -23.19 16.92 -17.65
C GLN A 108 -24.12 17.36 -16.52
N LYS A 109 -24.84 16.43 -15.90
CA LYS A 109 -25.74 16.73 -14.76
C LYS A 109 -25.05 16.65 -13.40
N ASN A 110 -23.91 15.96 -13.31
CA ASN A 110 -23.05 15.80 -12.12
C ASN A 110 -23.78 15.52 -10.80
N ARG A 111 -24.89 14.78 -10.83
CA ARG A 111 -25.69 14.48 -9.63
C ARG A 111 -24.99 13.45 -8.76
N VAL A 112 -24.81 13.77 -7.48
CA VAL A 112 -24.21 12.90 -6.47
C VAL A 112 -25.28 12.23 -5.61
N THR A 113 -25.09 10.95 -5.31
CA THR A 113 -26.10 10.10 -4.67
C THR A 113 -25.43 9.09 -3.73
N THR A 114 -26.16 8.64 -2.72
CA THR A 114 -25.75 7.55 -1.83
C THR A 114 -26.35 6.21 -2.21
N MET A 115 -27.30 6.19 -3.16
CA MET A 115 -28.02 4.98 -3.58
C MET A 115 -27.22 4.22 -4.62
N LYS A 116 -27.13 2.90 -4.47
CA LYS A 116 -26.47 1.98 -5.40
C LYS A 116 -27.47 0.96 -5.94
N CYS A 117 -27.30 0.56 -7.18
CA CYS A 117 -28.06 -0.56 -7.76
C CYS A 117 -27.68 -1.86 -7.04
N HIS A 118 -28.67 -2.65 -6.60
CA HIS A 118 -28.43 -3.93 -5.91
C HIS A 118 -27.69 -4.95 -6.79
N VAL A 119 -27.94 -4.93 -8.11
CA VAL A 119 -27.33 -5.89 -9.05
C VAL A 119 -25.90 -5.49 -9.44
N CYS A 120 -25.67 -4.22 -9.78
CA CYS A 120 -24.40 -3.78 -10.37
C CYS A 120 -23.57 -2.81 -9.50
N ASN A 121 -24.03 -2.47 -8.30
CA ASN A 121 -23.37 -1.59 -7.33
C ASN A 121 -22.98 -0.18 -7.82
N ARG A 122 -23.39 0.21 -9.02
CA ARG A 122 -23.22 1.57 -9.55
C ARG A 122 -24.12 2.55 -8.82
N SER A 123 -23.64 3.78 -8.61
CA SER A 123 -24.44 4.84 -7.99
C SER A 123 -25.53 5.33 -8.93
N VAL A 124 -26.75 5.48 -8.41
CA VAL A 124 -27.95 5.88 -9.17
C VAL A 124 -28.68 6.98 -8.42
N CYS A 125 -29.24 7.98 -9.13
CA CYS A 125 -30.03 9.05 -8.51
C CYS A 125 -31.50 8.67 -8.43
N LYS A 126 -32.29 9.40 -7.62
CA LYS A 126 -33.72 9.13 -7.46
C LYS A 126 -34.49 9.11 -8.79
N GLU A 127 -34.09 9.93 -9.78
CA GLU A 127 -34.72 9.94 -11.11
C GLU A 127 -34.40 8.71 -11.96
N HIS A 128 -33.24 8.09 -11.75
CA HIS A 128 -32.80 6.92 -12.51
C HIS A 128 -32.93 5.61 -11.73
N ALA A 129 -33.40 5.68 -10.49
CA ALA A 129 -33.64 4.53 -9.65
C ALA A 129 -35.05 4.01 -9.91
N ASN A 130 -35.18 2.75 -10.29
CA ASN A 130 -36.48 2.09 -10.33
C ASN A 130 -36.84 1.69 -8.90
N THR A 131 -37.84 2.36 -8.33
CA THR A 131 -38.44 1.99 -7.05
C THR A 131 -39.59 1.03 -7.32
N VAL A 132 -39.46 -0.22 -6.86
CA VAL A 132 -40.59 -1.15 -6.86
C VAL A 132 -41.53 -0.73 -5.74
N ILE A 133 -42.78 -0.41 -6.07
CA ILE A 133 -43.83 -0.10 -5.08
C ILE A 133 -44.53 -1.42 -4.76
N THR A 134 -44.29 -1.96 -3.57
CA THR A 134 -44.91 -3.19 -3.09
C THR A 134 -45.85 -2.90 -1.93
N CYS A 135 -46.97 -3.64 -1.87
CA CYS A 135 -47.87 -3.63 -0.73
C CYS A 135 -47.20 -4.28 0.50
N PRO A 136 -47.57 -3.92 1.75
CA PRO A 136 -46.98 -4.53 2.95
C PRO A 136 -47.12 -6.06 2.98
N GLU A 137 -48.21 -6.60 2.44
CA GLU A 137 -48.47 -8.05 2.35
C GLU A 137 -47.65 -8.73 1.25
N CYS A 138 -47.19 -7.97 0.24
CA CYS A 138 -46.48 -8.45 -0.94
C CYS A 138 -44.96 -8.49 -0.73
N ASN A 139 -44.44 -7.81 0.31
CA ASN A 139 -43.01 -7.66 0.57
C ASN A 139 -42.34 -8.94 1.14
N ASN A 140 -43.14 -9.92 1.56
CA ASN A 140 -42.66 -11.15 2.22
C ASN A 140 -42.63 -12.40 1.32
N ASN A 141 -43.03 -12.31 0.05
CA ASN A 141 -43.09 -13.48 -0.86
C ASN A 141 -41.95 -13.50 -1.89
N GLY A 142 -40.79 -12.93 -1.57
CA GLY A 142 -39.68 -12.73 -2.51
C GLY A 142 -38.59 -13.80 -2.56
N ASP A 143 -38.70 -14.90 -1.80
CA ASP A 143 -37.72 -16.01 -1.80
C ASP A 143 -38.40 -17.35 -2.11
N ILE A 144 -39.02 -17.50 -3.29
CA ILE A 144 -39.25 -18.82 -3.89
C ILE A 144 -39.13 -18.69 -5.41
N THR A 145 -37.98 -19.08 -5.95
CA THR A 145 -37.87 -20.07 -7.04
C THR A 145 -36.41 -20.52 -7.13
N ASP A 146 -36.10 -21.60 -6.41
CA ASP A 146 -35.14 -22.61 -6.84
C ASP A 146 -35.71 -23.36 -8.06
N GLU A 147 -34.78 -23.80 -8.93
CA GLU A 147 -34.88 -24.83 -10.00
C GLU A 147 -35.72 -24.44 -11.25
N ILE A 148 -35.20 -24.54 -12.48
CA ILE A 148 -34.46 -25.66 -13.13
C ILE A 148 -33.25 -25.15 -13.92
#